data_AF-A0A8X9ADK8-F1
#
_entry.id   AF-A0A8X9ADK8-F1
#
_cell.length_a   1.000
_cell.length_b   1.000
_cell.length_c   1.000
_cell.angle_alpha   90.00
_cell.angle_beta   90.00
_cell.angle_gamma   90.00
#
_symmetry.space_group_name_H-M   'P 1'
#
loop_
_entity.id
_entity.type
_entity.pdbx_description
1 polymer ?
#
loop_
_entity_poly.entity_id
_entity_poly.type
_entity_poly.pdbx_seq_one_letter_code
_entity_poly.pdbx_strand_id
1 'polypeptide(L)'
;MYIKQVVIEGFKSYREQISTETFSPKVNCVVGANGSGKSNFFHAIRFVISDLFHNLRNEERQALLHEGAGHQVLSALVEIVFDNSDNRIPVDKEEVRLRRTIGVKKGEYFLDGKHITYEDRSHESAGKCLILSFKSLLCCAAGKDSERLDLLKEIGGTRVYEERRRESLKIMQDTGKRPWVIFSAHFALESNQCLLQIDEDRYRVSEKSATMYNSVSDAHEKCKELDKLLKDLTKEAQILSREKEAIKKRAKLELDNKDFDDKIKGNIRAKEDAVIQLELLKKEIEESNAELTRIKTLHDLRIREEERLTLGIMEREKKLSILYQKQGRATQFGNKADRDRWLTKEIKDYEQVLSSNLVQADSPPPNQQRANADRPLENGLDLGIYKAILVGQVGQAPIQKRLRSGKTVTLISLGTGGIRNNRRPLDNEEPRDYANRCAVQWHRVSVYPDRLGELAAKKLAPGSTLYVEGNLETKIFNDPITGLVRRIREIAVRRNGRILVLGNGGEAAQFSRTDMSAIGYY
;
A
#
# COMPACT_ATOMS: atom_id res chain seq x y z
N MET A 1 22.37 11.15 -95.83
CA MET A 1 23.28 10.50 -94.87
C MET A 1 23.37 9.01 -95.19
N TYR A 2 24.55 8.51 -95.53
CA TYR A 2 24.81 7.09 -95.80
C TYR A 2 26.21 6.68 -95.32
N ILE A 3 26.47 5.37 -95.22
CA ILE A 3 27.80 4.86 -94.87
C ILE A 3 28.69 4.97 -96.11
N LYS A 4 29.73 5.80 -96.04
CA LYS A 4 30.69 6.01 -97.13
C LYS A 4 31.77 4.93 -97.14
N GLN A 5 32.26 4.53 -95.97
CA GLN A 5 33.35 3.56 -95.83
C GLN A 5 33.31 2.87 -94.46
N VAL A 6 33.79 1.63 -94.38
CA VAL A 6 33.99 0.90 -93.11
C VAL A 6 35.44 0.39 -93.03
N VAL A 7 36.05 0.57 -91.87
CA VAL A 7 37.40 0.11 -91.54
C VAL A 7 37.31 -0.85 -90.36
N ILE A 8 37.86 -2.05 -90.51
CA ILE A 8 37.78 -3.13 -89.52
C ILE A 8 39.20 -3.64 -89.25
N GLU A 9 39.54 -3.79 -87.98
CA GLU A 9 40.82 -4.32 -87.53
C GLU A 9 40.63 -5.20 -86.29
N GLY A 10 41.26 -6.38 -86.25
CA GLY A 10 41.25 -7.26 -85.09
C GLY A 10 39.89 -7.86 -84.68
N PHE A 11 38.85 -7.72 -85.50
CA PHE A 11 37.46 -8.08 -85.18
C PHE A 11 37.04 -9.41 -85.81
N LYS A 12 36.73 -10.41 -84.99
CA LYS A 12 36.27 -11.76 -85.41
C LYS A 12 37.09 -12.37 -86.55
N SER A 13 36.59 -12.35 -87.79
CA SER A 13 37.31 -12.92 -88.94
C SER A 13 38.37 -12.00 -89.55
N TYR A 14 38.40 -10.72 -89.15
CA TYR A 14 39.25 -9.69 -89.73
C TYR A 14 40.43 -9.43 -88.80
N ARG A 15 41.60 -9.99 -89.10
CA ARG A 15 42.81 -9.82 -88.29
C ARG A 15 43.50 -8.48 -88.59
N GLU A 16 43.84 -8.26 -89.85
CA GLU A 16 44.54 -7.06 -90.31
C GLU A 16 43.55 -5.90 -90.55
N GLN A 17 44.07 -4.68 -90.60
CA GLN A 17 43.28 -3.50 -90.91
C GLN A 17 42.82 -3.56 -92.37
N ILE A 18 41.51 -3.72 -92.57
CA ILE A 18 40.88 -3.75 -93.89
C ILE A 18 39.94 -2.55 -93.98
N SER A 19 40.15 -1.74 -95.02
CA SER A 19 39.25 -0.66 -95.39
C SER A 19 38.45 -1.07 -96.63
N THR A 20 37.15 -0.82 -96.62
CA THR A 20 36.32 -1.02 -97.81
C THR A 20 36.56 0.10 -98.81
N GLU A 21 36.26 -0.15 -100.08
CA GLU A 21 36.08 0.92 -101.06
C GLU A 21 34.88 1.81 -100.68
N THR A 22 34.74 2.94 -101.37
CA THR A 22 33.63 3.87 -101.14
C THR A 22 32.32 3.23 -101.58
N PHE A 23 31.35 3.14 -100.68
CA PHE A 23 30.02 2.60 -100.97
C PHE A 23 29.18 3.55 -101.82
N SER A 24 28.31 2.97 -102.65
CA SER A 24 27.28 3.72 -103.36
C SER A 24 26.17 4.15 -102.39
N PRO A 25 25.58 5.36 -102.55
CA PRO A 25 24.45 5.80 -101.73
C PRO A 25 23.16 5.00 -101.99
N LYS A 26 23.10 4.18 -103.05
CA LYS A 26 21.90 3.41 -103.44
C LYS A 26 21.93 1.97 -102.92
N VAL A 27 22.47 1.03 -103.69
CA VAL A 27 22.45 -0.40 -103.38
C VAL A 27 23.86 -0.95 -103.42
N ASN A 28 24.25 -1.65 -102.35
CA ASN A 28 25.55 -2.32 -102.24
C ASN A 28 25.31 -3.80 -101.93
N CYS A 29 25.93 -4.69 -102.72
CA CYS A 29 25.79 -6.14 -102.56
C CYS A 29 27.06 -6.74 -101.98
N VAL A 30 26.95 -7.45 -100.84
CA VAL A 30 28.07 -8.16 -100.21
C VAL A 30 28.00 -9.64 -100.55
N VAL A 31 28.95 -10.13 -101.35
CA VAL A 31 29.02 -11.52 -101.84
C VAL A 31 30.32 -12.21 -101.41
N GLY A 32 30.33 -13.55 -101.38
CA GLY A 32 31.50 -14.33 -101.00
C GLY A 32 31.16 -15.77 -100.61
N ALA A 33 32.17 -16.64 -100.51
CA ALA A 33 32.01 -18.06 -100.16
C ALA A 33 31.47 -18.28 -98.74
N ASN A 34 30.86 -19.43 -98.46
CA ASN A 34 30.40 -19.76 -97.10
C ASN A 34 31.58 -19.77 -96.12
N GLY A 35 31.42 -19.11 -94.97
CA GLY A 35 32.51 -18.94 -93.99
C GLY A 35 33.46 -17.77 -94.25
N SER A 36 33.32 -17.02 -95.35
CA SER A 36 34.24 -15.91 -95.70
C SER A 36 34.14 -14.65 -94.83
N GLY A 37 33.43 -14.69 -93.69
CA GLY A 37 33.28 -13.55 -92.79
C GLY A 37 32.15 -12.55 -93.12
N LYS A 38 31.31 -12.79 -94.13
CA LYS A 38 30.18 -11.89 -94.51
C LYS A 38 29.27 -11.51 -93.34
N SER A 39 28.85 -12.49 -92.52
CA SER A 39 28.01 -12.22 -91.35
C SER A 39 28.77 -11.42 -90.28
N ASN A 40 30.10 -11.61 -90.18
CA ASN A 40 30.95 -10.87 -89.26
C ASN A 40 31.17 -9.42 -89.73
N PHE A 41 31.11 -9.14 -91.03
CA PHE A 41 31.11 -7.77 -91.57
C PHE A 41 29.91 -6.96 -91.05
N PHE A 42 28.69 -7.48 -91.21
CA PHE A 42 27.49 -6.84 -90.67
C PHE A 42 27.50 -6.78 -89.14
N HIS A 43 28.11 -7.77 -88.49
CA HIS A 43 28.31 -7.77 -87.05
C HIS A 43 29.27 -6.66 -86.60
N ALA A 44 30.29 -6.30 -87.39
CA ALA A 44 31.18 -5.18 -87.12
C ALA A 44 30.44 -3.83 -87.22
N ILE A 45 29.62 -3.67 -88.27
CA ILE A 45 28.78 -2.47 -88.44
C ILE A 45 27.79 -2.34 -87.26
N ARG A 46 27.12 -3.45 -86.90
CA ARG A 46 26.20 -3.49 -85.75
C ARG A 46 26.92 -3.24 -84.44
N PHE A 47 28.16 -3.68 -84.29
CA PHE A 47 28.97 -3.42 -83.12
C PHE A 47 29.24 -1.93 -82.92
N VAL A 48 29.47 -1.17 -83.99
CA VAL A 48 29.60 0.28 -83.88
C VAL A 48 28.25 0.96 -83.66
N ILE A 49 27.19 0.56 -84.37
CA ILE A 49 25.91 1.33 -84.43
C ILE A 49 24.91 0.93 -83.33
N SER A 50 24.90 -0.31 -82.86
CA SER A 50 23.85 -0.84 -81.97
C SER A 50 24.19 -0.77 -80.48
N ASP A 51 23.16 -0.50 -79.68
CA ASP A 51 23.23 -0.43 -78.21
C ASP A 51 23.42 -1.78 -77.52
N LEU A 52 23.19 -2.90 -78.22
CA LEU A 52 23.25 -4.25 -77.66
C LEU A 52 24.62 -4.64 -77.11
N PHE A 53 25.68 -4.00 -77.61
CA PHE A 53 27.05 -4.29 -77.24
C PHE A 53 27.57 -3.38 -76.12
N HIS A 54 26.72 -2.58 -75.45
CA HIS A 54 27.16 -1.70 -74.37
C HIS A 54 27.57 -2.50 -73.12
N ASN A 55 26.73 -3.43 -72.68
CA ASN A 55 26.89 -4.20 -71.44
C ASN A 55 27.43 -5.61 -71.69
N LEU A 56 28.56 -5.74 -72.39
CA LEU A 56 29.17 -7.04 -72.67
C LEU A 56 29.96 -7.57 -71.46
N ARG A 57 29.78 -8.85 -71.15
CA ARG A 57 30.62 -9.59 -70.20
C ARG A 57 32.02 -9.82 -70.77
N ASN A 58 33.00 -10.11 -69.91
CA ASN A 58 34.40 -10.30 -70.35
C ASN A 58 34.55 -11.41 -71.40
N GLU A 59 33.83 -12.53 -71.23
CA GLU A 59 33.80 -13.65 -72.20
C GLU A 59 33.26 -13.20 -73.57
N GLU A 60 32.17 -12.43 -73.57
CA GLU A 60 31.55 -11.91 -74.79
C GLU A 60 32.45 -10.87 -75.47
N ARG A 61 33.24 -10.10 -74.71
CA ARG A 61 34.25 -9.16 -75.26
C ARG A 61 35.39 -9.90 -75.93
N GLN A 62 35.88 -10.98 -75.30
CA GLN A 62 36.93 -11.82 -75.88
C GLN A 62 36.46 -12.47 -77.18
N ALA A 63 35.21 -12.96 -77.22
CA ALA A 63 34.61 -13.55 -78.42
C ALA A 63 34.42 -12.58 -79.62
N LEU A 64 34.58 -11.27 -79.42
CA LEU A 64 34.59 -10.28 -80.51
C LEU A 64 35.96 -10.07 -81.13
N LEU A 65 37.03 -10.43 -80.40
CA LEU A 65 38.39 -10.34 -80.89
C LEU A 65 38.67 -11.48 -81.88
N HIS A 66 39.64 -11.28 -82.77
CA HIS A 66 40.03 -12.31 -83.71
C HIS A 66 40.67 -13.52 -83.01
N GLU A 67 40.08 -14.69 -83.22
CA GLU A 67 40.62 -15.99 -82.80
C GLU A 67 41.16 -16.72 -84.03
N GLY A 68 42.49 -16.93 -84.08
CA GLY A 68 43.15 -17.56 -85.22
C GLY A 68 44.60 -17.95 -84.90
N ALA A 69 45.26 -18.67 -85.82
CA ALA A 69 46.66 -19.07 -85.66
C ALA A 69 47.59 -17.84 -85.75
N GLY A 70 48.30 -17.53 -84.65
CA GLY A 70 49.23 -16.40 -84.55
C GLY A 70 49.22 -15.72 -83.18
N HIS A 71 49.77 -14.50 -83.11
CA HIS A 71 49.70 -13.68 -81.90
C HIS A 71 48.26 -13.28 -81.56
N GLN A 72 47.90 -13.39 -80.29
CA GLN A 72 46.58 -12.97 -79.80
C GLN A 72 46.39 -11.47 -79.98
N VAL A 73 45.28 -11.09 -80.60
CA VAL A 73 44.89 -9.68 -80.75
C VAL A 73 44.31 -9.18 -79.42
N LEU A 74 44.92 -8.13 -78.85
CA LEU A 74 44.53 -7.58 -77.55
C LEU A 74 43.39 -6.55 -77.65
N SER A 75 43.16 -6.01 -78.84
CA SER A 75 42.12 -5.00 -79.10
C SER A 75 41.63 -5.06 -80.54
N ALA A 76 40.33 -4.86 -80.74
CA ALA A 76 39.71 -4.69 -82.05
C ALA A 76 39.21 -3.26 -82.23
N LEU A 77 39.24 -2.80 -83.47
CA LEU A 77 38.79 -1.48 -83.87
C LEU A 77 37.80 -1.60 -85.03
N VAL A 78 36.69 -0.89 -84.94
CA VAL A 78 35.79 -0.71 -86.08
C VAL A 78 35.47 0.77 -86.23
N GLU A 79 35.71 1.32 -87.40
CA GLU A 79 35.43 2.70 -87.75
C GLU A 79 34.50 2.77 -88.95
N ILE A 80 33.47 3.62 -88.85
CA ILE A 80 32.50 3.87 -89.90
C ILE A 80 32.58 5.34 -90.28
N VAL A 81 32.79 5.61 -91.56
CA VAL A 81 32.76 6.94 -92.13
C VAL A 81 31.38 7.18 -92.71
N PHE A 82 30.69 8.18 -92.18
CA PHE A 82 29.38 8.63 -92.66
C PHE A 82 29.53 9.87 -93.53
N ASP A 83 28.75 9.92 -94.60
CA ASP A 83 28.48 11.14 -95.33
C ASP A 83 27.32 11.90 -94.64
N ASN A 84 27.59 13.11 -94.17
CA ASN A 84 26.69 13.95 -93.38
C ASN A 84 26.25 15.23 -94.13
N SER A 85 26.22 15.23 -95.47
CA SER A 85 25.74 16.39 -96.25
C SER A 85 24.31 16.85 -95.87
N ASP A 86 23.49 15.95 -95.31
CA ASP A 86 22.13 16.26 -94.84
C ASP A 86 22.09 16.86 -93.41
N ASN A 87 23.24 17.09 -92.77
CA ASN A 87 23.39 17.61 -91.39
C ASN A 87 22.49 16.89 -90.37
N ARG A 88 22.34 15.57 -90.54
CA ARG A 88 21.50 14.75 -89.65
C ARG A 88 22.23 14.54 -88.32
N ILE A 89 23.54 14.33 -88.36
CA ILE A 89 24.40 14.35 -87.17
C ILE A 89 24.76 15.82 -86.90
N PRO A 90 24.59 16.34 -85.66
CA PRO A 90 24.83 17.74 -85.30
C PRO A 90 26.33 18.05 -85.19
N VAL A 91 27.09 17.76 -86.24
CA VAL A 91 28.51 18.04 -86.38
C VAL A 91 28.69 18.82 -87.67
N ASP A 92 29.36 19.98 -87.59
CA ASP A 92 29.65 20.87 -88.72
C ASP A 92 30.75 20.31 -89.62
N LYS A 93 30.56 19.09 -90.13
CA LYS A 93 31.43 18.42 -91.09
C LYS A 93 30.62 17.58 -92.06
N GLU A 94 31.02 17.62 -93.33
CA GLU A 94 30.43 16.81 -94.39
C GLU A 94 30.75 15.32 -94.24
N GLU A 95 31.89 14.97 -93.64
CA GLU A 95 32.25 13.59 -93.31
C GLU A 95 32.44 13.43 -91.80
N VAL A 96 31.79 12.42 -91.23
CA VAL A 96 31.83 12.12 -89.79
C VAL A 96 32.38 10.71 -89.59
N ARG A 97 33.43 10.57 -88.78
CA ARG A 97 34.08 9.29 -88.48
C ARG A 97 33.69 8.82 -87.08
N LEU A 98 32.94 7.73 -87.01
CA LEU A 98 32.56 7.09 -85.77
C LEU A 98 33.37 5.81 -85.59
N ARG A 99 34.22 5.81 -84.57
CA ARG A 99 35.14 4.72 -84.27
C ARG A 99 34.80 4.11 -82.91
N ARG A 100 34.78 2.78 -82.83
CA ARG A 100 34.62 2.02 -81.59
C ARG A 100 35.78 1.06 -81.40
N THR A 101 36.48 1.20 -80.29
CA THR A 101 37.58 0.33 -79.89
C THR A 101 37.11 -0.61 -78.78
N ILE A 102 37.43 -1.89 -78.85
CA ILE A 102 37.19 -2.86 -77.77
C ILE A 102 38.49 -3.56 -77.41
N GLY A 103 38.90 -3.44 -76.16
CA GLY A 103 39.93 -4.26 -75.55
C GLY A 103 39.33 -5.22 -74.53
N VAL A 104 40.18 -6.07 -73.96
CA VAL A 104 39.79 -7.08 -72.96
C VAL A 104 39.08 -6.46 -71.75
N LYS A 105 39.45 -5.24 -71.34
CA LYS A 105 38.92 -4.57 -70.13
C LYS A 105 38.01 -3.38 -70.39
N LYS A 106 38.23 -2.62 -71.47
CA LYS A 106 37.43 -1.40 -71.77
C LYS A 106 36.99 -1.37 -73.22
N GLY A 107 35.84 -0.74 -73.46
CA GLY A 107 35.41 -0.34 -74.79
C GLY A 107 35.23 1.17 -74.81
N GLU A 108 35.68 1.82 -75.89
CA GLU A 108 35.66 3.27 -76.04
C GLU A 108 35.08 3.67 -77.39
N TYR A 109 34.50 4.86 -77.42
CA TYR A 109 33.97 5.48 -78.63
C TYR A 109 34.76 6.75 -78.93
N PHE A 110 35.04 6.95 -80.21
CA PHE A 110 35.70 8.14 -80.73
C PHE A 110 34.86 8.71 -81.87
N LEU A 111 34.60 10.01 -81.82
CA LEU A 111 33.96 10.78 -82.89
C LEU A 111 35.00 11.74 -83.44
N ASP A 112 35.39 11.57 -84.69
CA ASP A 112 36.47 12.33 -85.35
C ASP A 112 37.77 12.40 -84.52
N GLY A 113 38.10 11.28 -83.85
CA GLY A 113 39.28 11.16 -83.00
C GLY A 113 39.14 11.74 -81.59
N LYS A 114 38.03 12.41 -81.25
CA LYS A 114 37.72 12.83 -79.88
C LYS A 114 37.02 11.71 -79.12
N HIS A 115 37.47 11.43 -77.90
CA HIS A 115 36.82 10.45 -77.03
C HIS A 115 35.44 10.96 -76.60
N ILE A 116 34.40 10.14 -76.76
CA ILE A 116 33.01 10.48 -76.40
C ILE A 116 32.43 9.44 -75.44
N THR A 117 31.57 9.90 -74.53
CA THR A 117 30.82 9.02 -73.63
C THR A 117 29.63 8.42 -74.36
N TYR A 118 29.18 7.23 -73.93
CA TYR A 118 28.02 6.57 -74.52
C TYR A 118 26.72 7.38 -74.39
N GLU A 119 26.55 8.15 -73.31
CA GLU A 119 25.36 9.00 -73.10
C GLU A 119 25.27 10.12 -74.14
N ASP A 120 26.37 10.81 -74.42
CA ASP A 120 26.44 11.87 -75.44
C ASP A 120 26.05 11.36 -76.83
N ARG A 121 26.45 10.12 -77.17
CA ARG A 121 26.05 9.44 -78.40
C ARG A 121 24.54 9.12 -78.45
N SER A 122 23.94 8.70 -77.33
CA SER A 122 22.51 8.29 -77.27
C SER A 122 21.53 9.46 -77.43
N HIS A 123 21.98 10.67 -77.09
CA HIS A 123 21.20 11.91 -77.23
C HIS A 123 21.16 12.47 -78.65
N GLU A 124 22.06 12.05 -79.54
CA GLU A 124 22.02 12.40 -80.96
C GLU A 124 20.86 11.66 -81.66
N SER A 125 19.74 12.39 -81.80
CA SER A 125 18.44 11.90 -82.28
C SER A 125 18.46 11.30 -83.69
N ALA A 126 19.57 11.45 -84.43
CA ALA A 126 19.79 10.87 -85.75
C ALA A 126 20.05 9.36 -85.75
N GLY A 127 20.69 8.84 -84.69
CA GLY A 127 21.19 7.46 -84.65
C GLY A 127 20.13 6.39 -84.40
N LYS A 128 18.99 6.74 -83.79
CA LYS A 128 17.94 5.77 -83.43
C LYS A 128 17.21 5.19 -84.65
N CYS A 129 17.17 5.91 -85.77
CA CYS A 129 16.47 5.45 -86.97
C CYS A 129 17.27 4.39 -87.77
N LEU A 130 18.62 4.44 -87.76
CA LEU A 130 19.42 3.46 -88.51
C LEU A 130 19.42 2.05 -87.88
N ILE A 131 19.26 1.96 -86.56
CA ILE A 131 19.34 0.70 -85.80
C ILE A 131 18.14 -0.22 -86.11
N LEU A 132 17.01 0.35 -86.54
CA LEU A 132 15.77 -0.37 -86.88
C LEU A 132 15.95 -1.42 -87.99
N SER A 133 16.92 -1.25 -88.88
CA SER A 133 17.06 -2.06 -90.11
C SER A 133 17.76 -3.41 -89.91
N PHE A 134 18.32 -3.69 -88.71
CA PHE A 134 19.13 -4.88 -88.44
C PHE A 134 18.52 -5.86 -87.43
N LYS A 135 17.25 -5.69 -87.06
CA LYS A 135 16.51 -6.74 -86.33
C LYS A 135 16.12 -7.82 -87.34
N SER A 136 16.46 -9.08 -87.07
CA SER A 136 16.22 -10.15 -88.04
C SER A 136 14.73 -10.22 -88.39
N LEU A 137 14.42 -10.38 -89.68
CA LEU A 137 13.05 -10.56 -90.18
C LEU A 137 12.29 -11.67 -89.41
N LEU A 138 13.01 -12.72 -89.00
CA LEU A 138 12.51 -13.77 -88.12
C LEU A 138 12.10 -13.29 -86.73
N CYS A 139 12.83 -12.33 -86.13
CA CYS A 139 12.53 -11.80 -84.80
C CYS A 139 11.27 -10.91 -84.83
N CYS A 140 11.02 -10.20 -85.92
CA CYS A 140 9.76 -9.47 -86.11
C CYS A 140 8.56 -10.43 -86.27
N ALA A 141 8.76 -11.56 -86.97
CA ALA A 141 7.73 -12.56 -87.18
C ALA A 141 7.46 -13.41 -85.92
N ALA A 142 8.49 -13.80 -85.16
CA ALA A 142 8.38 -14.65 -83.97
C ALA A 142 8.25 -13.87 -82.64
N GLY A 143 8.45 -12.55 -82.65
CA GLY A 143 8.39 -11.70 -81.46
C GLY A 143 6.98 -11.57 -80.88
N LYS A 144 6.91 -11.24 -79.59
CA LYS A 144 5.64 -10.95 -78.90
C LYS A 144 5.04 -9.64 -79.41
N ASP A 145 3.72 -9.50 -79.32
CA ASP A 145 3.01 -8.28 -79.74
C ASP A 145 3.51 -7.03 -79.01
N SER A 146 3.94 -7.15 -77.76
CA SER A 146 4.56 -6.04 -77.01
C SER A 146 5.87 -5.57 -77.65
N GLU A 147 6.72 -6.50 -78.11
CA GLU A 147 7.99 -6.17 -78.76
C GLU A 147 7.79 -5.58 -80.15
N ARG A 148 6.73 -6.01 -80.86
CA ARG A 148 6.30 -5.41 -82.13
C ARG A 148 5.77 -3.99 -81.91
N LEU A 149 4.99 -3.78 -80.87
CA LEU A 149 4.49 -2.45 -80.51
C LEU A 149 5.63 -1.51 -80.13
N ASP A 150 6.62 -1.98 -79.38
CA ASP A 150 7.81 -1.18 -79.03
C ASP A 150 8.60 -0.79 -80.28
N LEU A 151 8.74 -1.71 -81.25
CA LEU A 151 9.34 -1.42 -82.55
C LEU A 151 8.55 -0.34 -83.30
N LEU A 152 7.21 -0.43 -83.32
CA LEU A 152 6.35 0.56 -83.97
C LEU A 152 6.45 1.94 -83.28
N LYS A 153 6.55 1.97 -81.94
CA LYS A 153 6.76 3.21 -81.17
C LYS A 153 8.13 3.83 -81.42
N GLU A 154 9.14 2.99 -81.66
CA GLU A 154 10.48 3.43 -82.04
C GLU A 154 10.49 4.01 -83.46
N ILE A 155 9.86 3.33 -84.43
CA ILE A 155 9.68 3.82 -85.80
C ILE A 155 8.89 5.13 -85.81
N GLY A 156 7.80 5.19 -85.04
CA GLY A 156 6.96 6.39 -84.90
C GLY A 156 7.60 7.51 -84.08
N GLY A 157 8.78 7.31 -83.51
CA GLY A 157 9.47 8.30 -82.67
C GLY A 157 8.75 8.64 -81.35
N THR A 158 7.66 7.94 -81.02
CA THR A 158 6.84 8.21 -79.83
C THR A 158 7.47 7.72 -78.54
N ARG A 159 8.48 6.83 -78.62
CA ARG A 159 9.18 6.28 -77.44
C ARG A 159 9.80 7.37 -76.56
N VAL A 160 10.49 8.35 -77.17
CA VAL A 160 11.15 9.44 -76.43
C VAL A 160 10.11 10.32 -75.72
N TYR A 161 8.97 10.57 -76.36
CA TYR A 161 7.88 11.32 -75.77
C TYR A 161 7.24 10.56 -74.59
N GLU A 162 6.97 9.26 -74.75
CA GLU A 162 6.40 8.43 -73.68
C GLU A 162 7.32 8.33 -72.47
N GLU A 163 8.64 8.19 -72.68
CA GLU A 163 9.64 8.18 -71.60
C GLU A 163 9.65 9.51 -70.83
N ARG A 164 9.78 10.64 -71.54
CA ARG A 164 9.74 11.97 -70.91
C ARG A 164 8.43 12.24 -70.18
N ARG A 165 7.30 11.80 -70.73
CA ARG A 165 5.98 11.90 -70.08
C ARG A 165 5.93 11.08 -68.80
N ARG A 166 6.47 9.86 -68.80
CA ARG A 166 6.52 8.99 -67.62
C ARG A 166 7.38 9.59 -66.51
N GLU A 167 8.56 10.11 -66.85
CA GLU A 167 9.43 10.81 -65.89
C GLU A 167 8.74 12.05 -65.32
N SER A 168 8.12 12.86 -66.18
CA SER A 168 7.38 14.05 -65.77
C SER A 168 6.21 13.71 -64.83
N LEU A 169 5.47 12.65 -65.12
CA LEU A 169 4.39 12.15 -64.25
C LEU A 169 4.93 11.68 -62.89
N LYS A 170 6.09 11.02 -62.86
CA LYS A 170 6.74 10.60 -61.61
C LYS A 170 7.14 11.80 -60.76
N ILE A 171 7.76 12.81 -61.36
CA ILE A 171 8.11 14.08 -60.68
C ILE A 171 6.85 14.76 -60.14
N MET A 172 5.76 14.77 -60.90
CA MET A 172 4.48 15.33 -60.47
C MET A 172 3.90 14.60 -59.26
N GLN A 173 3.93 13.26 -59.25
CA GLN A 173 3.48 12.46 -58.11
C GLN A 173 4.34 12.70 -56.86
N ASP A 174 5.67 12.75 -57.01
CA ASP A 174 6.57 13.01 -55.90
C ASP A 174 6.38 14.42 -55.35
N THR A 175 6.16 15.40 -56.23
CA THR A 175 5.85 16.77 -55.82
C THR A 175 4.51 16.85 -55.08
N GLY A 176 3.49 16.12 -55.51
CA GLY A 176 2.20 16.03 -54.80
C GLY A 176 2.31 15.41 -53.39
N LYS A 177 3.31 14.56 -53.15
CA LYS A 177 3.58 13.99 -51.82
C LYS A 177 4.35 14.92 -50.89
N ARG A 178 5.11 15.89 -51.42
CA ARG A 178 5.94 16.80 -50.62
C ARG A 178 5.13 17.61 -49.58
N PRO A 179 3.96 18.20 -49.91
CA PRO A 179 3.13 18.88 -48.91
C PRO A 179 2.72 17.98 -47.74
N TRP A 180 2.37 16.72 -48.00
CA TRP A 180 2.04 15.75 -46.95
C TRP A 180 3.23 15.47 -46.02
N VAL A 181 4.42 15.30 -46.59
CA VAL A 181 5.65 15.10 -45.81
C VAL A 181 5.97 16.34 -44.97
N ILE A 182 5.90 17.53 -45.56
CA ILE A 182 6.14 18.79 -44.85
C ILE A 182 5.13 19.01 -43.74
N PHE A 183 3.84 18.77 -43.99
CA PHE A 183 2.78 18.86 -43.00
C PHE A 183 3.02 17.88 -41.83
N SER A 184 3.37 16.63 -42.14
CA SER A 184 3.69 15.64 -41.11
C SER A 184 4.92 16.00 -40.27
N ALA A 185 5.95 16.58 -40.90
CA ALA A 185 7.15 17.04 -40.21
C ALA A 185 6.86 18.27 -39.34
N HIS A 186 6.05 19.21 -39.82
CA HIS A 186 5.63 20.39 -39.06
C HIS A 186 4.81 19.99 -37.83
N PHE A 187 3.83 19.11 -38.01
CA PHE A 187 3.03 18.58 -36.90
C PHE A 187 3.89 17.83 -35.86
N ALA A 188 4.88 17.06 -36.31
CA ALA A 188 5.83 16.38 -35.43
C ALA A 188 6.71 17.38 -34.66
N LEU A 189 7.21 18.43 -35.32
CA LEU A 189 7.98 19.50 -34.67
C LEU A 189 7.15 20.23 -33.61
N GLU A 190 5.91 20.60 -33.93
CA GLU A 190 4.99 21.28 -33.02
C GLU A 190 4.66 20.39 -31.80
N SER A 191 4.42 19.09 -32.04
CA SER A 191 4.21 18.10 -30.98
C SER A 191 5.43 17.97 -30.06
N ASN A 192 6.64 17.91 -30.62
CA ASN A 192 7.88 17.83 -29.85
C ASN A 192 8.13 19.10 -29.03
N GLN A 193 7.80 20.28 -29.59
CA GLN A 193 7.92 21.54 -28.87
C GLN A 193 6.95 21.61 -27.68
N CYS A 194 5.72 21.12 -27.86
CA CYS A 194 4.75 20.98 -26.76
C CYS A 194 5.26 19.99 -25.69
N LEU A 195 5.87 18.88 -26.09
CA LEU A 195 6.43 17.89 -25.17
C LEU A 195 7.58 18.48 -24.33
N LEU A 196 8.47 19.25 -24.95
CA LEU A 196 9.54 19.96 -24.24
C LEU A 196 8.99 20.96 -23.22
N GLN A 197 7.93 21.70 -23.57
CA GLN A 197 7.28 22.61 -22.62
C GLN A 197 6.69 21.86 -21.42
N ILE A 198 6.03 20.72 -21.68
CA ILE A 198 5.49 19.87 -20.61
C ILE A 198 6.60 19.34 -19.71
N ASP A 199 7.73 18.91 -20.26
CA ASP A 199 8.86 18.42 -19.47
C ASP A 199 9.52 19.53 -18.65
N GLU A 200 9.64 20.74 -19.20
CA GLU A 200 10.12 21.91 -18.45
C GLU A 200 9.17 22.27 -17.30
N ASP A 201 7.86 22.25 -17.55
CA ASP A 201 6.85 22.46 -16.51
C ASP A 201 6.87 21.37 -15.44
N ARG A 202 7.05 20.10 -15.83
CA ARG A 202 7.25 18.99 -14.89
C ARG A 202 8.50 19.18 -14.04
N TYR A 203 9.60 19.65 -14.66
CA TYR A 203 10.83 19.93 -13.95
C TYR A 203 10.65 21.07 -12.94
N ARG A 204 10.00 22.17 -13.34
CA ARG A 204 9.65 23.30 -12.44
C ARG A 204 8.75 22.85 -11.28
N VAL A 205 7.75 22.01 -11.56
CA VAL A 205 6.89 21.44 -10.51
C VAL A 205 7.69 20.53 -9.59
N SER A 206 8.62 19.73 -10.13
CA SER A 206 9.51 18.86 -9.36
C SER A 206 10.42 19.67 -8.42
N GLU A 207 11.05 20.74 -8.91
CA GLU A 207 11.88 21.63 -8.07
C GLU A 207 11.05 22.31 -6.97
N LYS A 208 9.87 22.83 -7.30
CA LYS A 208 8.93 23.38 -6.30
C LYS A 208 8.51 22.33 -5.28
N SER A 209 8.29 21.09 -5.71
CA SER A 209 7.92 19.99 -4.83
C SER A 209 9.09 19.57 -3.92
N ALA A 210 10.32 19.53 -4.45
CA ALA A 210 11.53 19.21 -3.68
C ALA A 210 11.84 20.28 -2.62
N THR A 211 11.76 21.56 -3.01
CA THR A 211 11.92 22.68 -2.06
C THR A 211 10.83 22.69 -0.99
N MET A 212 9.58 22.39 -1.36
CA MET A 212 8.47 22.24 -0.41
C MET A 212 8.65 21.02 0.50
N TYR A 213 9.16 19.90 -0.01
CA TYR A 213 9.47 18.73 0.81
C TYR A 213 10.56 19.03 1.84
N ASN A 214 11.64 19.70 1.43
CA ASN A 214 12.70 20.11 2.33
C ASN A 214 12.19 21.09 3.42
N SER A 215 11.37 22.08 3.05
CA SER A 215 10.81 23.01 4.04
C SER A 215 9.85 22.32 5.03
N VAL A 216 9.08 21.34 4.58
CA VAL A 216 8.24 20.50 5.46
C VAL A 216 9.11 19.62 6.37
N SER A 217 10.21 19.07 5.85
CA SER A 217 11.17 18.29 6.64
C SER A 217 11.80 19.15 7.74
N ASP A 218 12.28 20.35 7.40
CA ASP A 218 12.85 21.30 8.36
C ASP A 218 11.82 21.72 9.42
N ALA A 219 10.57 21.97 9.01
CA ALA A 219 9.47 22.26 9.93
C ALA A 219 9.18 21.07 10.86
N HIS A 220 9.26 19.83 10.35
CA HIS A 220 9.06 18.63 11.13
C HIS A 220 10.16 18.42 12.18
N GLU A 221 11.42 18.67 11.84
CA GLU A 221 12.52 18.65 12.80
C GLU A 221 12.33 19.70 13.90
N LYS A 222 11.98 20.93 13.53
CA LYS A 222 11.65 21.99 14.50
C LYS A 222 10.48 21.61 15.41
N CYS A 223 9.41 21.02 14.86
CA CYS A 223 8.30 20.51 15.68
C CYS A 223 8.76 19.42 16.65
N LYS A 224 9.65 18.52 16.22
CA LYS A 224 10.19 17.45 17.08
C LYS A 224 11.06 18.01 18.21
N GLU A 225 11.85 19.06 17.94
CA GLU A 225 12.61 19.78 18.96
C GLU A 225 11.68 20.48 19.96
N LEU A 226 10.64 21.17 19.48
CA LEU A 226 9.63 21.81 20.32
C LEU A 226 8.86 20.79 21.17
N ASP A 227 8.51 19.62 20.64
CA ASP A 227 7.87 18.54 21.40
C ASP A 227 8.78 17.99 22.50
N LYS A 228 10.10 17.92 22.25
CA LYS A 228 11.07 17.51 23.27
C LYS A 228 11.15 18.55 24.38
N LEU A 229 11.26 19.83 24.02
CA LEU A 229 11.25 20.95 24.98
C LEU A 229 9.94 20.99 25.79
N LEU A 230 8.80 20.79 25.15
CA LEU A 230 7.50 20.70 25.83
C LEU A 230 7.46 19.54 26.82
N LYS A 231 7.96 18.35 26.45
CA LYS A 231 8.03 17.20 27.38
C LYS A 231 8.90 17.52 28.60
N ASP A 232 10.03 18.17 28.40
CA ASP A 232 10.94 18.52 29.50
C ASP A 232 10.33 19.59 30.41
N LEU A 233 9.74 20.66 29.85
CA LEU A 233 8.97 21.65 30.61
C LEU A 233 7.76 21.04 31.33
N THR A 234 7.09 20.06 30.74
CA THR A 234 5.95 19.36 31.38
C THR A 234 6.42 18.53 32.58
N LYS A 235 7.59 17.88 32.48
CA LYS A 235 8.19 17.17 33.62
C LYS A 235 8.55 18.14 34.74
N GLU A 236 9.17 19.28 34.41
CA GLU A 236 9.50 20.32 35.39
C GLU A 236 8.23 20.87 36.08
N ALA A 237 7.18 21.16 35.31
CA ALA A 237 5.89 21.60 35.87
C ALA A 237 5.25 20.54 36.79
N GLN A 238 5.35 19.25 36.45
CA GLN A 238 4.87 18.16 37.32
C GLN A 238 5.68 18.06 38.61
N ILE A 239 7.00 18.24 38.56
CA ILE A 239 7.86 18.26 39.75
C ILE A 239 7.47 19.42 40.65
N LEU A 240 7.38 20.64 40.10
CA LEU A 240 6.97 21.83 40.85
C LEU A 240 5.57 21.70 41.44
N SER A 241 4.62 21.07 40.72
CA SER A 241 3.28 20.81 41.25
C SER A 241 3.30 19.85 42.45
N ARG A 242 4.13 18.80 42.40
CA ARG A 242 4.32 17.86 43.52
C ARG A 242 4.96 18.54 44.71
N GLU A 243 5.97 19.38 44.49
CA GLU A 243 6.59 20.18 45.55
C GLU A 243 5.58 21.14 46.19
N LYS A 244 4.75 21.82 45.39
CA LYS A 244 3.69 22.69 45.88
C LYS A 244 2.66 21.93 46.73
N GLU A 245 2.25 20.73 46.32
CA GLU A 245 1.35 19.89 47.11
C GLU A 245 2.00 19.42 48.42
N ALA A 246 3.29 19.05 48.38
CA ALA A 246 4.04 18.66 49.57
C ALA A 246 4.15 19.83 50.57
N ILE A 247 4.42 21.05 50.09
CA ILE A 247 4.45 22.26 50.92
C ILE A 247 3.08 22.53 51.56
N LYS A 248 1.98 22.41 50.79
CA LYS A 248 0.62 22.55 51.33
C LYS A 248 0.32 21.52 52.43
N LYS A 249 0.68 20.25 52.22
CA LYS A 249 0.49 19.19 53.22
C LYS A 249 1.33 19.45 54.47
N ARG A 250 2.57 19.91 54.29
CA ARG A 250 3.46 20.28 55.40
C ARG A 250 2.89 21.43 56.22
N ALA A 251 2.42 22.49 55.58
CA ALA A 251 1.78 23.62 56.26
C ALA A 251 0.52 23.20 57.03
N LYS A 252 -0.30 22.29 56.48
CA LYS A 252 -1.47 21.75 57.17
C LYS A 252 -1.09 20.95 58.41
N LEU A 253 -0.12 20.03 58.29
CA LEU A 253 0.37 19.24 59.42
C LEU A 253 1.00 20.13 60.51
N GLU A 254 1.66 21.21 60.13
CA GLU A 254 2.22 22.17 61.08
C GLU A 254 1.12 22.91 61.87
N LEU A 255 0.01 23.23 61.22
CA LEU A 255 -1.15 23.86 61.85
C LEU A 255 -1.88 22.87 62.77
N ASP A 256 -2.10 21.64 62.30
CA ASP A 256 -2.68 20.56 63.12
C ASP A 256 -1.81 20.27 64.36
N ASN A 257 -0.47 20.25 64.22
CA ASN A 257 0.44 20.07 65.35
C ASN A 257 0.33 21.21 66.37
N LYS A 258 0.18 22.46 65.93
CA LYS A 258 -0.06 23.60 66.83
C LYS A 258 -1.40 23.46 67.57
N ASP A 259 -2.45 23.08 66.86
CA ASP A 259 -3.77 22.84 67.47
C ASP A 259 -3.72 21.70 68.50
N PHE A 260 -2.97 20.64 68.22
CA PHE A 260 -2.75 19.55 69.18
C PHE A 260 -1.94 20.01 70.39
N ASP A 261 -0.88 20.80 70.21
CA ASP A 261 -0.10 21.37 71.31
C ASP A 261 -0.96 22.28 72.21
N ASP A 262 -1.82 23.10 71.63
CA ASP A 262 -2.72 23.97 72.39
C ASP A 262 -3.78 23.17 73.15
N LYS A 263 -4.32 22.09 72.54
CA LYS A 263 -5.21 21.14 73.24
C LYS A 263 -4.50 20.42 74.37
N ILE A 264 -3.24 19.99 74.17
CA ILE A 264 -2.43 19.34 75.21
C ILE A 264 -2.21 20.30 76.37
N LYS A 265 -1.81 21.55 76.10
CA LYS A 265 -1.67 22.59 77.14
C LYS A 265 -2.99 22.84 77.88
N GLY A 266 -4.11 22.90 77.16
CA GLY A 266 -5.45 23.02 77.75
C GLY A 266 -5.80 21.86 78.69
N ASN A 267 -5.54 20.62 78.23
CA ASN A 267 -5.77 19.41 79.04
C ASN A 267 -4.85 19.33 80.26
N ILE A 268 -3.60 19.78 80.15
CA ILE A 268 -2.68 19.85 81.29
C ILE A 268 -3.22 20.81 82.35
N ARG A 269 -3.68 22.01 81.96
CA ARG A 269 -4.32 22.96 82.88
C ARG A 269 -5.57 22.38 83.53
N ALA A 270 -6.47 21.79 82.75
CA ALA A 270 -7.68 21.16 83.28
C ALA A 270 -7.35 20.01 84.24
N LYS A 271 -6.29 19.24 83.97
CA LYS A 271 -5.79 18.19 84.87
C LYS A 271 -5.24 18.79 86.16
N GLU A 272 -4.42 19.84 86.07
CA GLU A 272 -3.87 20.54 87.24
C GLU A 272 -4.99 21.12 88.12
N ASP A 273 -5.99 21.78 87.52
CA ASP A 273 -7.16 22.29 88.23
C ASP A 273 -7.96 21.15 88.91
N ALA A 274 -8.17 20.03 88.20
CA ALA A 274 -8.86 18.87 88.77
C ALA A 274 -8.07 18.22 89.93
N VAL A 275 -6.74 18.22 89.86
CA VAL A 275 -5.88 17.75 90.96
C VAL A 275 -6.04 18.64 92.19
N ILE A 276 -6.05 19.97 92.00
CA ILE A 276 -6.27 20.94 93.09
C ILE A 276 -7.65 20.73 93.73
N GLN A 277 -8.70 20.56 92.92
CA GLN A 277 -10.06 20.29 93.41
C GLN A 277 -10.13 18.96 94.19
N LEU A 278 -9.44 17.92 93.73
CA LEU A 278 -9.35 16.65 94.45
C LEU A 278 -8.64 16.80 95.80
N GLU A 279 -7.60 17.62 95.90
CA GLU A 279 -6.91 17.90 97.17
C GLU A 279 -7.82 18.66 98.15
N LEU A 280 -8.55 19.67 97.68
CA LEU A 280 -9.54 20.39 98.48
C LEU A 280 -10.63 19.45 99.00
N LEU A 281 -11.21 18.62 98.13
CA LEU A 281 -12.26 17.67 98.50
C LEU A 281 -11.75 16.62 99.47
N LYS A 282 -10.52 16.11 99.29
CA LYS A 282 -9.90 15.17 100.25
C LYS A 282 -9.79 15.77 101.64
N LYS A 283 -9.38 17.05 101.73
CA LYS A 283 -9.29 17.77 103.00
C LYS A 283 -10.67 17.95 103.65
N GLU A 284 -11.69 18.28 102.86
CA GLU A 284 -13.08 18.39 103.33
C GLU A 284 -13.65 17.05 103.82
N ILE A 285 -13.30 15.94 103.14
CA ILE A 285 -13.63 14.58 103.58
C ILE A 285 -12.90 14.24 104.89
N GLU A 286 -11.63 14.62 105.06
CA GLU A 286 -10.90 14.44 106.32
C GLU A 286 -11.53 15.21 107.47
N GLU A 287 -11.89 16.48 107.25
CA GLU A 287 -12.57 17.32 108.25
C GLU A 287 -13.95 16.75 108.62
N SER A 288 -14.75 16.35 107.61
CA SER A 288 -16.06 15.73 107.82
C SER A 288 -15.96 14.38 108.54
N ASN A 289 -14.97 13.56 108.22
CA ASN A 289 -14.73 12.28 108.90
C ASN A 289 -14.27 12.49 110.35
N ALA A 290 -13.45 13.51 110.63
CA ALA A 290 -13.06 13.86 111.98
C ALA A 290 -14.28 14.32 112.80
N GLU A 291 -15.18 15.11 112.20
CA GLU A 291 -16.43 15.53 112.83
C GLU A 291 -17.38 14.35 113.06
N LEU A 292 -17.53 13.46 112.09
CA LEU A 292 -18.30 12.22 112.23
C LEU A 292 -17.74 11.33 113.35
N THR A 293 -16.41 11.28 113.51
CA THR A 293 -15.77 10.53 114.59
C THR A 293 -16.05 11.17 115.96
N ARG A 294 -16.05 12.50 116.06
CA ARG A 294 -16.46 13.21 117.29
C ARG A 294 -17.92 12.96 117.65
N ILE A 295 -18.82 12.97 116.67
CA ILE A 295 -20.24 12.68 116.90
C ILE A 295 -20.43 11.22 117.31
N LYS A 296 -19.73 10.28 116.65
CA LYS A 296 -19.77 8.85 117.01
C LYS A 296 -19.29 8.61 118.44
N THR A 297 -18.19 9.22 118.88
CA THR A 297 -17.72 9.04 120.26
C THR A 297 -18.70 9.61 121.28
N LEU A 298 -19.36 10.73 120.98
CA LEU A 298 -20.44 11.31 121.79
C LEU A 298 -21.66 10.38 121.84
N HIS A 299 -22.06 9.83 120.70
CA HIS A 299 -23.16 8.89 120.59
C HIS A 299 -22.88 7.59 121.36
N ASP A 300 -21.68 7.02 121.25
CA ASP A 300 -21.26 5.83 122.01
C ASP A 300 -21.25 6.09 123.52
N LEU A 301 -20.91 7.31 123.94
CA LEU A 301 -21.00 7.72 125.35
C LEU A 301 -22.45 7.77 125.84
N ARG A 302 -23.37 8.27 124.99
CA ARG A 302 -24.81 8.27 125.26
C ARG A 302 -25.40 6.86 125.26
N ILE A 303 -24.98 5.99 124.36
CA ILE A 303 -25.33 4.57 124.38
C ILE A 303 -24.90 3.95 125.71
N ARG A 304 -23.67 4.19 126.19
CA ARG A 304 -23.25 3.65 127.50
C ARG A 304 -24.07 4.19 128.67
N GLU A 305 -24.48 5.45 128.61
CA GLU A 305 -25.42 6.01 129.60
C GLU A 305 -26.79 5.33 129.54
N GLU A 306 -27.30 5.09 128.33
CA GLU A 306 -28.54 4.36 128.08
C GLU A 306 -28.44 2.92 128.58
N GLU A 307 -27.39 2.18 128.21
CA GLU A 307 -27.10 0.81 128.65
C GLU A 307 -27.08 0.71 130.19
N ARG A 308 -26.45 1.68 130.86
CA ARG A 308 -26.44 1.78 132.33
C ARG A 308 -27.84 2.01 132.90
N LEU A 309 -28.65 2.86 132.27
CA LEU A 309 -30.04 3.10 132.67
C LEU A 309 -30.91 1.86 132.42
N THR A 310 -30.75 1.16 131.28
CA THR A 310 -31.44 -0.10 131.00
C THR A 310 -31.03 -1.21 131.95
N LEU A 311 -29.76 -1.34 132.35
CA LEU A 311 -29.37 -2.28 133.41
C LEU A 311 -30.07 -1.95 134.73
N GLY A 312 -30.21 -0.66 135.06
CA GLY A 312 -30.98 -0.21 136.21
C GLY A 312 -32.50 -0.43 136.08
N ILE A 313 -33.04 -0.45 134.86
CA ILE A 313 -34.44 -0.83 134.58
C ILE A 313 -34.59 -2.34 134.70
N MET A 314 -33.70 -3.13 134.09
CA MET A 314 -33.68 -4.60 134.14
C MET A 314 -33.56 -5.11 135.58
N GLU A 315 -32.79 -4.47 136.45
CA GLU A 315 -32.68 -4.87 137.86
C GLU A 315 -33.96 -4.59 138.65
N ARG A 316 -34.66 -3.49 138.32
CA ARG A 316 -35.99 -3.17 138.86
C ARG A 316 -37.08 -4.08 138.28
N GLU A 317 -37.02 -4.42 137.00
CA GLU A 317 -37.89 -5.38 136.33
C GLU A 317 -37.65 -6.81 136.80
N LYS A 318 -36.41 -7.19 137.17
CA LYS A 318 -36.12 -8.48 137.80
C LYS A 318 -36.72 -8.56 139.21
N LYS A 319 -36.68 -7.45 139.97
CA LYS A 319 -37.43 -7.33 141.24
C LYS A 319 -38.95 -7.36 141.01
N LEU A 320 -39.44 -6.74 139.94
CA LEU A 320 -40.86 -6.76 139.54
C LEU A 320 -41.29 -8.16 139.04
N SER A 321 -40.43 -8.88 138.35
CA SER A 321 -40.64 -10.23 137.81
C SER A 321 -40.64 -11.30 138.91
N ILE A 322 -39.81 -11.15 139.94
CA ILE A 322 -39.89 -11.97 141.17
C ILE A 322 -41.21 -11.71 141.92
N LEU A 323 -41.74 -10.48 141.87
CA LEU A 323 -43.06 -10.14 142.43
C LEU A 323 -44.22 -10.68 141.56
N TYR A 324 -44.12 -10.64 140.23
CA TYR A 324 -45.13 -11.17 139.30
C TYR A 324 -45.12 -12.71 139.19
N GLN A 325 -44.00 -13.39 139.43
CA GLN A 325 -43.96 -14.86 139.52
C GLN A 325 -44.68 -15.42 140.76
N LYS A 326 -45.05 -14.57 141.73
CA LYS A 326 -45.90 -14.94 142.88
C LYS A 326 -47.41 -14.74 142.63
N GLN A 327 -47.84 -14.44 141.40
CA GLN A 327 -49.26 -14.35 141.04
C GLN A 327 -49.55 -15.10 139.74
N GLY A 328 -50.48 -16.06 139.81
CA GLY A 328 -50.58 -17.18 138.87
C GLY A 328 -51.10 -16.89 137.45
N ARG A 329 -50.64 -17.78 136.55
CA ARG A 329 -51.16 -18.31 135.26
C ARG A 329 -52.36 -17.61 134.58
N ALA A 330 -52.18 -17.27 133.30
CA ALA A 330 -52.90 -17.78 132.11
C ALA A 330 -53.05 -16.70 131.01
N THR A 331 -53.24 -17.16 129.77
CA THR A 331 -53.56 -16.42 128.53
C THR A 331 -52.41 -15.75 127.80
N GLN A 332 -51.88 -16.38 126.73
CA GLN A 332 -51.49 -15.62 125.53
C GLN A 332 -51.28 -16.40 124.21
N PHE A 333 -51.97 -17.52 123.97
CA PHE A 333 -52.38 -17.90 122.61
C PHE A 333 -53.70 -18.67 122.68
N GLY A 334 -54.73 -18.15 121.99
CA GLY A 334 -56.10 -18.64 122.08
C GLY A 334 -56.40 -19.85 121.19
N ASN A 335 -55.65 -20.08 120.10
CA ASN A 335 -55.81 -21.29 119.30
C ASN A 335 -54.64 -21.57 118.33
N LYS A 336 -54.47 -22.83 117.93
CA LYS A 336 -53.39 -23.34 117.06
C LYS A 336 -53.35 -22.69 115.66
N ALA A 337 -54.49 -22.25 115.14
CA ALA A 337 -54.63 -21.67 113.80
C ALA A 337 -53.95 -20.29 113.63
N ASP A 338 -53.83 -19.51 114.71
CA ASP A 338 -53.19 -18.19 114.66
C ASP A 338 -51.66 -18.29 114.73
N ARG A 339 -51.15 -19.38 115.31
CA ARG A 339 -49.74 -19.76 115.27
C ARG A 339 -49.32 -20.23 113.87
N ASP A 340 -50.16 -21.02 113.19
CA ASP A 340 -49.81 -21.60 111.87
C ASP A 340 -49.99 -20.58 110.71
N ARG A 341 -50.89 -19.60 110.84
CA ARG A 341 -51.01 -18.46 109.89
C ARG A 341 -49.79 -17.54 109.86
N TRP A 342 -49.09 -17.44 110.98
CA TRP A 342 -47.85 -16.68 111.07
C TRP A 342 -46.74 -17.36 110.26
N LEU A 343 -46.55 -18.67 110.44
CA LEU A 343 -45.56 -19.48 109.70
C LEU A 343 -45.79 -19.54 108.18
N THR A 344 -47.05 -19.43 107.73
CA THR A 344 -47.40 -19.52 106.30
C THR A 344 -47.11 -18.23 105.52
N LYS A 345 -47.00 -17.09 106.22
CA LYS A 345 -46.70 -15.79 105.63
C LYS A 345 -45.20 -15.66 105.27
N GLU A 346 -44.33 -16.24 106.08
CA GLU A 346 -42.88 -16.25 105.85
C GLU A 346 -42.44 -17.04 104.61
N ILE A 347 -43.15 -18.12 104.26
CA ILE A 347 -42.78 -19.00 103.13
C ILE A 347 -43.07 -18.32 101.77
N LYS A 348 -44.10 -17.48 101.72
CA LYS A 348 -44.56 -16.80 100.49
C LYS A 348 -43.59 -15.70 100.02
N ASP A 349 -42.85 -15.09 100.94
CA ASP A 349 -41.88 -14.05 100.62
C ASP A 349 -40.60 -14.60 99.96
N TYR A 350 -40.34 -15.92 100.04
CA TYR A 350 -39.17 -16.55 99.42
C TYR A 350 -39.38 -17.00 97.95
N GLU A 351 -40.61 -17.23 97.50
CA GLU A 351 -40.89 -17.72 96.13
C GLU A 351 -40.86 -16.61 95.06
N GLN A 352 -41.07 -15.36 95.45
CA GLN A 352 -41.13 -14.20 94.54
C GLN A 352 -39.75 -13.79 93.97
N VAL A 353 -38.66 -14.22 94.61
CA VAL A 353 -37.27 -13.94 94.21
C VAL A 353 -36.76 -14.92 93.14
N LEU A 354 -37.42 -16.08 92.98
CA LEU A 354 -36.98 -17.13 92.03
C LEU A 354 -37.44 -16.86 90.59
N SER A 355 -38.54 -16.13 90.39
CA SER A 355 -39.17 -15.93 89.07
C SER A 355 -38.55 -14.82 88.20
N SER A 356 -37.73 -13.92 88.76
CA SER A 356 -37.14 -12.80 88.01
C SER A 356 -35.92 -13.19 87.16
N ASN A 357 -35.31 -14.35 87.41
CA ASN A 357 -34.00 -14.71 86.83
C ASN A 357 -34.07 -15.58 85.55
N LEU A 358 -35.26 -15.91 85.05
CA LEU A 358 -35.46 -16.87 83.93
C LEU A 358 -35.74 -16.24 82.55
N VAL A 359 -35.80 -14.90 82.41
CA VAL A 359 -36.29 -14.24 81.16
C VAL A 359 -35.21 -13.44 80.40
N GLN A 360 -33.94 -13.43 80.83
CA GLN A 360 -32.89 -12.57 80.25
C GLN A 360 -31.68 -13.28 79.61
N ALA A 361 -31.83 -14.53 79.17
CA ALA A 361 -30.79 -15.24 78.43
C ALA A 361 -31.36 -15.86 77.14
N ASP A 362 -31.39 -15.09 76.05
CA ASP A 362 -30.91 -15.55 74.72
C ASP A 362 -31.13 -14.50 73.60
N SER A 363 -30.03 -14.11 72.97
CA SER A 363 -29.81 -13.35 71.72
C SER A 363 -28.34 -13.69 71.30
N PRO A 364 -27.77 -13.53 70.05
CA PRO A 364 -28.04 -12.53 68.98
C PRO A 364 -27.65 -13.04 67.50
N PRO A 365 -26.99 -12.29 66.55
CA PRO A 365 -27.49 -11.34 65.51
C PRO A 365 -26.96 -11.59 64.03
N PRO A 366 -26.67 -10.60 63.12
CA PRO A 366 -27.34 -10.39 61.80
C PRO A 366 -26.44 -10.52 60.54
N ASN A 367 -26.98 -10.44 59.32
CA ASN A 367 -26.15 -10.27 58.11
C ASN A 367 -26.83 -9.50 56.96
N GLN A 368 -26.14 -8.47 56.44
CA GLN A 368 -26.56 -7.60 55.33
C GLN A 368 -25.87 -8.03 54.01
N GLN A 369 -26.64 -8.15 52.91
CA GLN A 369 -26.10 -8.30 51.55
C GLN A 369 -26.71 -7.25 50.59
N ARG A 370 -25.86 -6.81 49.65
CA ARG A 370 -26.12 -5.78 48.62
C ARG A 370 -27.08 -6.29 47.53
N ALA A 371 -27.96 -5.41 47.06
CA ALA A 371 -28.87 -5.66 45.95
C ALA A 371 -28.25 -5.31 44.58
N ASN A 372 -28.25 -6.26 43.65
CA ASN A 372 -28.18 -6.03 42.21
C ASN A 372 -29.62 -5.85 41.69
N ALA A 373 -29.85 -4.86 40.84
CA ALA A 373 -31.17 -4.59 40.27
C ALA A 373 -31.34 -5.27 38.91
N ASP A 374 -32.28 -6.21 38.83
CA ASP A 374 -32.85 -6.71 37.58
C ASP A 374 -34.02 -5.80 37.15
N ARG A 375 -34.04 -5.42 35.87
CA ARG A 375 -35.20 -4.79 35.20
C ARG A 375 -35.89 -5.83 34.30
N PRO A 376 -37.23 -5.87 34.24
CA PRO A 376 -37.95 -6.76 33.33
C PRO A 376 -38.01 -6.22 31.90
N LEU A 377 -38.01 -7.13 30.92
CA LEU A 377 -38.03 -6.88 29.49
C LEU A 377 -39.46 -6.67 28.97
N GLU A 378 -39.65 -5.69 28.09
CA GLU A 378 -40.89 -5.45 27.35
C GLU A 378 -40.78 -6.02 25.93
N ASN A 379 -41.82 -6.76 25.51
CA ASN A 379 -42.16 -7.10 24.11
C ASN A 379 -41.49 -8.31 23.42
N GLY A 380 -41.25 -9.42 24.13
CA GLY A 380 -41.43 -10.77 23.56
C GLY A 380 -40.68 -11.15 22.26
N LEU A 381 -39.60 -10.45 21.91
CA LEU A 381 -38.62 -10.85 20.91
C LEU A 381 -37.33 -11.15 21.65
N ASP A 382 -36.92 -12.41 21.70
CA ASP A 382 -35.65 -12.79 22.32
C ASP A 382 -34.49 -11.97 21.71
N LEU A 383 -33.73 -11.27 22.55
CA LEU A 383 -32.41 -10.77 22.17
C LEU A 383 -31.45 -11.96 22.06
N GLY A 384 -31.45 -12.62 20.91
CA GLY A 384 -30.34 -13.50 20.56
C GLY A 384 -29.02 -12.73 20.70
N ILE A 385 -28.04 -13.30 21.40
CA ILE A 385 -26.71 -12.71 21.55
C ILE A 385 -26.05 -12.69 20.17
N TYR A 386 -26.16 -11.56 19.45
CA TYR A 386 -25.57 -11.38 18.12
C TYR A 386 -24.15 -10.80 18.18
N LYS A 387 -23.57 -10.70 19.38
CA LYS A 387 -22.25 -10.12 19.63
C LYS A 387 -21.19 -11.22 19.75
N ALA A 388 -20.13 -11.12 18.96
CA ALA A 388 -18.95 -11.97 19.02
C ALA A 388 -17.78 -11.20 19.65
N ILE A 389 -17.15 -11.79 20.66
CA ILE A 389 -15.93 -11.29 21.30
C ILE A 389 -14.86 -12.36 21.14
N LEU A 390 -13.79 -12.06 20.40
CA LEU A 390 -12.74 -13.01 20.08
C LEU A 390 -11.37 -12.42 20.43
N VAL A 391 -10.48 -13.28 20.93
CA VAL A 391 -9.05 -12.99 21.07
C VAL A 391 -8.27 -14.04 20.30
N GLY A 392 -7.42 -13.61 19.38
CA GLY A 392 -6.71 -14.52 18.49
C GLY A 392 -5.50 -13.88 17.81
N GLN A 393 -4.82 -14.65 16.97
CA GLN A 393 -3.70 -14.18 16.15
C GLN A 393 -4.14 -13.98 14.71
N VAL A 394 -3.66 -12.91 14.09
CA VAL A 394 -3.90 -12.63 12.68
C VAL A 394 -3.13 -13.65 11.83
N GLY A 395 -3.82 -14.40 10.97
CA GLY A 395 -3.19 -15.44 10.16
C GLY A 395 -2.55 -14.95 8.87
N GLN A 396 -3.19 -13.96 8.23
CA GLN A 396 -2.77 -13.40 6.94
C GLN A 396 -2.85 -11.87 7.02
N ALA A 397 -2.06 -11.18 6.21
CA ALA A 397 -2.10 -9.72 6.15
C ALA A 397 -3.53 -9.24 5.80
N PRO A 398 -4.04 -8.18 6.45
CA PRO A 398 -5.40 -7.70 6.18
C PRO A 398 -5.59 -7.28 4.73
N ILE A 399 -6.74 -7.61 4.15
CA ILE A 399 -7.07 -7.31 2.76
C ILE A 399 -8.13 -6.21 2.73
N GLN A 400 -7.81 -5.07 2.14
CA GLN A 400 -8.80 -4.00 1.90
C GLN A 400 -9.53 -4.24 0.58
N LYS A 401 -10.87 -4.18 0.62
CA LYS A 401 -11.72 -4.35 -0.56
C LYS A 401 -12.67 -3.16 -0.68
N ARG A 402 -12.67 -2.50 -1.83
CA ARG A 402 -13.62 -1.42 -2.13
C ARG A 402 -14.93 -2.02 -2.65
N LEU A 403 -16.04 -1.70 -2.00
CA LEU A 403 -17.38 -2.15 -2.38
C LEU A 403 -17.93 -1.31 -3.54
N ARG A 404 -18.96 -1.82 -4.23
CA ARG A 404 -19.71 -1.05 -5.25
C ARG A 404 -20.32 0.25 -4.73
N SER A 405 -20.56 0.32 -3.41
CA SER A 405 -21.06 1.52 -2.73
C SER A 405 -19.98 2.59 -2.47
N GLY A 406 -18.74 2.39 -2.92
CA GLY A 406 -17.61 3.30 -2.68
C GLY A 406 -16.93 3.16 -1.31
N LYS A 407 -17.55 2.44 -0.36
CA LYS A 407 -16.97 2.18 0.98
C LYS A 407 -15.86 1.13 0.92
N THR A 408 -14.84 1.27 1.77
CA THR A 408 -13.77 0.28 1.92
C THR A 408 -14.07 -0.65 3.09
N VAL A 409 -13.86 -1.95 2.91
CA VAL A 409 -14.01 -2.95 3.97
C VAL A 409 -12.69 -3.69 4.11
N THR A 410 -12.15 -3.72 5.33
CA THR A 410 -10.93 -4.47 5.64
C THR A 410 -11.29 -5.85 6.15
N LEU A 411 -10.76 -6.88 5.49
CA LEU A 411 -10.95 -8.29 5.84
C LEU A 411 -9.74 -8.78 6.61
N ILE A 412 -9.97 -9.43 7.75
CA ILE A 412 -8.94 -9.98 8.63
C ILE A 412 -9.25 -11.46 8.86
N SER A 413 -8.23 -12.32 8.77
CA SER A 413 -8.30 -13.73 9.18
C SER A 413 -7.76 -13.85 10.60
N LEU A 414 -8.58 -14.30 11.55
CA LEU A 414 -8.26 -14.40 12.96
C LEU A 414 -8.30 -15.86 13.43
N GLY A 415 -7.15 -16.41 13.81
CA GLY A 415 -7.05 -17.74 14.42
C GLY A 415 -7.29 -17.67 15.92
N THR A 416 -8.33 -18.31 16.42
CA THR A 416 -8.59 -18.45 17.86
C THR A 416 -8.24 -19.87 18.28
N GLY A 417 -7.15 -20.02 19.03
CA GLY A 417 -6.60 -21.31 19.45
C GLY A 417 -5.07 -21.23 19.49
N GLY A 418 -4.44 -21.93 20.44
CA GLY A 418 -2.97 -21.99 20.57
C GLY A 418 -2.30 -20.89 21.40
N ILE A 419 -2.98 -19.77 21.71
CA ILE A 419 -2.34 -18.61 22.40
C ILE A 419 -2.10 -18.80 23.90
N ARG A 420 -2.72 -19.81 24.53
CA ARG A 420 -2.40 -20.35 25.86
C ARG A 420 -3.43 -21.45 26.13
N ASN A 421 -3.06 -22.70 25.86
CA ASN A 421 -3.98 -23.82 26.07
C ASN A 421 -3.94 -24.23 27.56
N ASN A 422 -4.55 -23.42 28.43
CA ASN A 422 -4.81 -23.79 29.83
C ASN A 422 -6.01 -24.75 29.97
N ARG A 423 -6.46 -25.35 28.86
CA ARG A 423 -7.56 -26.31 28.84
C ARG A 423 -7.04 -27.61 29.42
N ARG A 424 -7.56 -28.00 30.57
CA ARG A 424 -7.36 -29.36 31.09
C ARG A 424 -8.33 -30.29 30.36
N PRO A 425 -7.94 -31.54 30.06
CA PRO A 425 -8.89 -32.57 29.68
C PRO A 425 -10.00 -32.63 30.73
N LEU A 426 -11.26 -32.78 30.28
CA LEU A 426 -12.35 -33.07 31.22
C LEU A 426 -12.19 -34.51 31.72
N ASP A 427 -12.72 -34.82 32.90
CA ASP A 427 -12.49 -36.12 33.56
C ASP A 427 -12.92 -37.33 32.70
N ASN A 428 -13.86 -37.16 31.76
CA ASN A 428 -14.41 -38.21 30.89
C ASN A 428 -14.27 -37.93 29.39
N GLU A 429 -13.28 -37.14 28.98
CA GLU A 429 -13.11 -36.75 27.58
C GLU A 429 -12.13 -37.64 26.84
N GLU A 430 -12.52 -38.11 25.65
CA GLU A 430 -11.61 -38.85 24.79
C GLU A 430 -10.45 -37.97 24.29
N PRO A 431 -9.22 -38.50 24.16
CA PRO A 431 -8.07 -37.76 23.65
C PRO A 431 -8.31 -37.09 22.29
N ARG A 432 -9.18 -37.69 21.46
CA ARG A 432 -9.56 -37.15 20.15
C ARG A 432 -10.43 -35.89 20.29
N ASP A 433 -11.36 -35.88 21.23
CA ASP A 433 -12.23 -34.74 21.49
C ASP A 433 -11.46 -33.58 22.13
N TYR A 434 -10.53 -33.91 23.02
CA TYR A 434 -9.57 -32.94 23.55
C TYR A 434 -8.75 -32.30 22.42
N ALA A 435 -8.18 -33.10 21.52
CA ALA A 435 -7.42 -32.60 20.37
C ALA A 435 -8.27 -31.72 19.43
N ASN A 436 -9.52 -32.12 19.15
CA ASN A 436 -10.46 -31.34 18.33
C ASN A 436 -10.81 -29.99 18.97
N ARG A 437 -11.02 -29.95 20.30
CA ARG A 437 -11.25 -28.70 21.02
C ARG A 437 -10.02 -27.80 21.04
N CYS A 438 -8.82 -28.38 21.01
CA CYS A 438 -7.56 -27.63 21.01
C CYS A 438 -7.14 -27.13 19.62
N ALA A 439 -7.80 -27.57 18.54
CA ALA A 439 -7.51 -27.11 17.19
C ALA A 439 -7.77 -25.60 17.01
N VAL A 440 -6.93 -24.95 16.22
CA VAL A 440 -7.07 -23.53 15.89
C VAL A 440 -8.30 -23.33 15.01
N GLN A 441 -9.22 -22.50 15.47
CA GLN A 441 -10.42 -22.12 14.73
C GLN A 441 -10.20 -20.81 13.98
N TRP A 442 -10.36 -20.83 12.67
CA TRP A 442 -10.17 -19.65 11.81
C TRP A 442 -11.47 -18.88 11.63
N HIS A 443 -11.42 -17.59 11.96
CA HIS A 443 -12.56 -16.69 11.91
C HIS A 443 -12.32 -15.57 10.89
N ARG A 444 -13.35 -15.23 10.12
CA ARG A 444 -13.33 -14.11 9.20
C ARG A 444 -13.92 -12.87 9.86
N VAL A 445 -13.12 -11.82 9.96
CA VAL A 445 -13.53 -10.53 10.53
C VAL A 445 -13.60 -9.49 9.41
N SER A 446 -14.72 -8.76 9.33
CA SER A 446 -14.98 -7.71 8.35
C SER A 446 -15.15 -6.37 9.05
N VAL A 447 -14.24 -5.43 8.78
CA VAL A 447 -14.22 -4.10 9.42
C VAL A 447 -14.79 -3.06 8.46
N TYR A 448 -15.93 -2.48 8.83
CA TYR A 448 -16.65 -1.50 8.02
C TYR A 448 -16.30 -0.03 8.29
N PRO A 449 -15.92 0.39 9.52
CA PRO A 449 -15.47 1.76 9.73
C PRO A 449 -14.14 2.02 9.01
N ASP A 450 -14.14 2.92 8.03
CA ASP A 450 -13.00 3.17 7.14
C ASP A 450 -11.71 3.49 7.94
N ARG A 451 -11.79 4.37 8.94
CA ARG A 451 -10.64 4.72 9.81
C ARG A 451 -10.05 3.52 10.57
N LEU A 452 -10.93 2.67 11.09
CA LEU A 452 -10.52 1.46 11.82
C LEU A 452 -9.92 0.43 10.86
N GLY A 453 -10.48 0.32 9.66
CA GLY A 453 -10.01 -0.55 8.59
C GLY A 453 -8.65 -0.13 8.02
N GLU A 454 -8.39 1.17 7.90
CA GLU A 454 -7.09 1.72 7.50
C GLU A 454 -6.02 1.49 8.56
N LEU A 455 -6.35 1.74 9.83
CA LEU A 455 -5.43 1.49 10.94
C LEU A 455 -5.10 0.00 11.05
N ALA A 456 -6.11 -0.87 10.92
CA ALA A 456 -5.93 -2.32 10.93
C ALA A 456 -5.03 -2.79 9.77
N ALA A 457 -5.24 -2.30 8.55
CA ALA A 457 -4.40 -2.67 7.40
C ALA A 457 -2.95 -2.17 7.53
N LYS A 458 -2.74 -1.01 8.16
CA LYS A 458 -1.40 -0.43 8.35
C LYS A 458 -0.62 -1.06 9.50
N LYS A 459 -1.29 -1.52 10.55
CA LYS A 459 -0.65 -1.93 11.82
C LYS A 459 -0.70 -3.43 12.11
N LEU A 460 -1.59 -4.18 11.48
CA LEU A 460 -1.66 -5.63 11.70
C LEU A 460 -0.73 -6.37 10.73
N ALA A 461 0.13 -7.20 11.31
CA ALA A 461 0.93 -8.17 10.58
C ALA A 461 0.45 -9.59 10.90
N PRO A 462 0.76 -10.60 10.06
CA PRO A 462 0.61 -12.00 10.44
C PRO A 462 1.31 -12.25 11.79
N GLY A 463 0.61 -12.85 12.75
CA GLY A 463 1.10 -13.07 14.12
C GLY A 463 0.74 -11.98 15.14
N SER A 464 0.16 -10.85 14.73
CA SER A 464 -0.38 -9.86 15.68
C SER A 464 -1.53 -10.45 16.50
N THR A 465 -1.51 -10.26 17.82
CA THR A 465 -2.58 -10.69 18.74
C THR A 465 -3.64 -9.61 18.83
N LEU A 466 -4.89 -9.98 18.53
CA LEU A 466 -6.02 -9.07 18.36
C LEU A 466 -7.17 -9.46 19.31
N TYR A 467 -7.74 -8.49 20.00
CA TYR A 467 -9.07 -8.54 20.58
C TYR A 467 -10.06 -7.90 19.60
N VAL A 468 -11.14 -8.60 19.28
CA VAL A 468 -12.17 -8.17 18.35
C VAL A 468 -13.53 -8.30 19.02
N GLU A 469 -14.31 -7.24 18.92
CA GLU A 469 -15.70 -7.17 19.35
C GLU A 469 -16.54 -6.68 18.17
N GLY A 470 -17.51 -7.49 17.74
CA GLY A 470 -18.36 -7.17 16.59
C GLY A 470 -19.64 -8.01 16.58
N ASN A 471 -20.43 -7.86 15.52
CA ASN A 471 -21.66 -8.60 15.35
C ASN A 471 -21.41 -9.88 14.55
N LEU A 472 -22.02 -10.99 14.93
CA LEU A 472 -22.01 -12.22 14.14
C LEU A 472 -23.03 -12.08 13.00
N GLU A 473 -22.54 -11.96 11.77
CA GLU A 473 -23.37 -11.78 10.57
C GLU A 473 -23.16 -12.93 9.58
N THR A 474 -24.21 -13.30 8.86
CA THR A 474 -24.11 -14.25 7.73
C THR A 474 -24.26 -13.50 6.43
N LYS A 475 -23.21 -13.48 5.62
CA LYS A 475 -23.26 -12.96 4.25
C LYS A 475 -23.69 -14.04 3.28
N ILE A 476 -24.64 -13.68 2.42
CA ILE A 476 -25.06 -14.49 1.28
C ILE A 476 -24.48 -13.83 0.04
N PHE A 477 -23.71 -14.58 -0.75
CA PHE A 477 -23.20 -14.09 -2.03
C PHE A 477 -23.18 -15.22 -3.06
N ASN A 478 -23.24 -14.84 -4.32
CA ASN A 478 -23.13 -15.77 -5.44
C ASN A 478 -21.66 -15.91 -5.78
N ASP A 479 -21.15 -17.13 -5.75
CA ASP A 479 -19.79 -17.44 -6.17
C ASP A 479 -19.66 -17.18 -7.67
N PRO A 480 -18.82 -16.22 -8.11
CA PRO A 480 -18.71 -15.86 -9.53
C PRO A 480 -18.12 -16.98 -10.39
N ILE A 481 -17.43 -17.97 -9.79
CA ILE A 481 -16.82 -19.08 -10.51
C ILE A 481 -17.79 -20.25 -10.63
N THR A 482 -18.50 -20.59 -9.55
CA THR A 482 -19.38 -21.76 -9.50
C THR A 482 -20.87 -21.45 -9.72
N GLY A 483 -21.26 -20.17 -9.71
CA GLY A 483 -22.65 -19.72 -9.84
C GLY A 483 -23.55 -20.04 -8.63
N LEU A 484 -23.03 -20.75 -7.62
CA LEU A 484 -23.79 -21.18 -6.45
C LEU A 484 -23.91 -20.07 -5.40
N VAL A 485 -25.08 -20.00 -4.76
CA VAL A 485 -25.32 -19.13 -3.60
C VAL A 485 -24.61 -19.72 -2.38
N ARG A 486 -23.60 -19.02 -1.85
CA ARG A 486 -22.86 -19.42 -0.65
C ARG A 486 -23.23 -18.53 0.53
N ARG A 487 -23.36 -19.15 1.70
CA ARG A 487 -23.53 -18.48 2.99
C ARG A 487 -22.23 -18.56 3.78
N ILE A 488 -21.65 -17.42 4.13
CA ILE A 488 -20.44 -17.34 4.96
C ILE A 488 -20.76 -16.55 6.23
N ARG A 489 -20.39 -17.12 7.38
CA ARG A 489 -20.44 -16.42 8.66
C ARG A 489 -19.18 -15.57 8.84
N GLU A 490 -19.36 -14.34 9.27
CA GLU A 490 -18.29 -13.40 9.56
C GLU A 490 -18.58 -12.61 10.84
N ILE A 491 -17.54 -12.09 11.47
CA ILE A 491 -17.67 -11.09 12.52
C ILE A 491 -17.60 -9.71 11.88
N ALA A 492 -18.72 -9.00 11.84
CA ALA A 492 -18.83 -7.66 11.30
C ALA A 492 -18.56 -6.61 12.39
N VAL A 493 -17.43 -5.91 12.30
CA VAL A 493 -17.12 -4.76 13.14
C VAL A 493 -17.77 -3.53 12.51
N ARG A 494 -18.84 -3.05 13.14
CA ARG A 494 -19.57 -1.82 12.76
C ARG A 494 -19.27 -0.70 13.75
N ARG A 495 -20.10 0.36 13.80
CA ARG A 495 -19.89 1.55 14.65
C ARG A 495 -19.69 1.24 16.15
N ASN A 496 -20.32 0.17 16.65
CA ASN A 496 -20.24 -0.21 18.07
C ASN A 496 -19.19 -1.30 18.35
N GLY A 497 -18.48 -1.76 17.31
CA GLY A 497 -17.45 -2.78 17.43
C GLY A 497 -16.09 -2.19 17.81
N ARG A 498 -15.23 -3.02 18.38
CA ARG A 498 -13.90 -2.62 18.86
C ARG A 498 -12.84 -3.59 18.36
N ILE A 499 -11.68 -3.05 18.02
CA ILE A 499 -10.49 -3.83 17.69
C ILE A 499 -9.35 -3.28 18.53
N LEU A 500 -8.68 -4.15 19.28
CA LEU A 500 -7.56 -3.81 20.13
C LEU A 500 -6.41 -4.77 19.84
N VAL A 501 -5.22 -4.23 19.59
CA VAL A 501 -4.01 -5.05 19.43
C VAL A 501 -3.42 -5.29 20.82
N LEU A 502 -3.39 -6.55 21.25
CA LEU A 502 -2.92 -6.94 22.58
C LEU A 502 -1.41 -7.20 22.62
N GLY A 503 -0.79 -7.47 21.47
CA GLY A 503 0.66 -7.68 21.38
C GLY A 503 1.09 -8.06 19.96
N ASN A 504 2.28 -7.65 19.57
CA ASN A 504 2.89 -8.04 18.30
C ASN A 504 3.81 -9.25 18.55
N GLY A 505 3.50 -10.38 17.92
CA GLY A 505 4.45 -11.48 17.82
C GLY A 505 5.53 -11.09 16.82
N GLY A 506 6.71 -10.71 17.33
CA GLY A 506 7.84 -10.24 16.52
C GLY A 506 7.82 -8.72 16.28
N GLU A 507 9.02 -8.12 16.26
CA GLU A 507 9.31 -6.68 16.23
C GLU A 507 8.38 -5.84 15.35
N ALA A 508 7.38 -5.20 15.97
CA ALA A 508 6.67 -4.06 15.41
C ALA A 508 6.06 -3.20 16.55
N ALA A 509 6.10 -1.88 16.35
CA ALA A 509 5.96 -0.83 17.36
C ALA A 509 4.73 -0.89 18.30
N GLN A 510 4.97 -0.57 19.58
CA GLN A 510 3.94 -0.33 20.62
C GLN A 510 2.95 0.78 20.22
N PHE A 511 1.68 0.62 20.59
CA PHE A 511 0.65 1.65 20.44
C PHE A 511 0.89 2.84 21.39
N SER A 512 0.79 4.06 20.88
CA SER A 512 0.74 5.25 21.73
C SER A 512 -0.66 5.41 22.33
N ARG A 513 -0.75 5.85 23.59
CA ARG A 513 -2.02 6.02 24.33
C ARG A 513 -2.99 7.00 23.63
N THR A 514 -2.48 7.83 22.73
CA THR A 514 -3.19 8.80 21.89
C THR A 514 -3.94 8.15 20.72
N ASP A 515 -3.48 7.01 20.20
CA ASP A 515 -4.17 6.31 19.10
C ASP A 515 -5.43 5.58 19.57
N MET A 516 -5.50 5.23 20.87
CA MET A 516 -6.65 4.56 21.47
C MET A 516 -7.80 5.51 21.85
N SER A 517 -7.53 6.80 22.07
CA SER A 517 -8.59 7.78 22.39
C SER A 517 -9.39 8.21 21.15
N ALA A 518 -8.84 8.05 19.95
CA ALA A 518 -9.49 8.44 18.69
C ALA A 518 -10.58 7.45 18.20
N ILE A 519 -10.75 6.31 18.88
CA ILE A 519 -11.60 5.19 18.42
C ILE A 519 -12.70 4.84 19.45
N GLY A 520 -12.80 5.59 20.55
CA GLY A 520 -13.93 5.51 21.46
C GLY A 520 -15.12 6.33 20.96
N TYR A 521 -16.16 5.69 20.44
CA TYR A 521 -17.51 6.18 20.76
C TYR A 521 -17.74 5.82 22.23
N TYR A 522 -17.70 6.83 23.09
CA TYR A 522 -18.15 6.74 24.48
C TYR A 522 -19.66 6.55 24.52
#